data_AF-A0A427C2P2-F1
#
_entry.id   AF-A0A427C2P2-F1
#
_cell.length_a   1.000
_cell.length_b   1.000
_cell.length_c   1.000
_cell.angle_alpha   90.00
_cell.angle_beta   90.00
_cell.angle_gamma   90.00
#
_symmetry.space_group_name_H-M   'P 1'
#
loop_
_entity.id
_entity.type
_entity.pdbx_description
1 polymer ?
#
loop_
_entity_poly.entity_id
_entity_poly.type
_entity_poly.pdbx_seq_one_letter_code
_entity_poly.pdbx_strand_id
1 'polypeptide(L)'
;PRPARDGEARRGGPGKGRPHGNGPRPGANPGSGKPRSREDIDLAKAYAIRAQKEKDDRIEAERLKQEEARVRREAKARLDELLKDKALNAEAADIARHFPYGGKIKRIYVTADQLRQLNAGELGVVQSNGRYLLVTAAVLAEAEAIFAPAVALRVDPDAPAADDPYSDPQYQVPDDLVW
;
A
#
# COMPACT_ATOMS: atom_id res chain seq x y z
N PRO A 1 46.26 -28.44 -42.27
CA PRO A 1 45.59 -28.76 -43.55
C PRO A 1 44.29 -27.96 -43.75
N ARG A 2 44.37 -26.86 -44.51
CA ARG A 2 43.25 -26.30 -45.30
C ARG A 2 43.36 -26.85 -46.74
N PRO A 3 42.26 -26.92 -47.48
CA PRO A 3 42.10 -26.04 -48.66
C PRO A 3 40.66 -25.47 -48.74
N ALA A 4 40.34 -24.24 -49.15
CA ALA A 4 40.70 -23.41 -50.32
C ALA A 4 40.14 -23.91 -51.66
N ARG A 5 39.17 -23.16 -52.22
CA ARG A 5 38.87 -22.91 -53.64
C ARG A 5 37.68 -21.93 -53.69
N ASP A 6 37.86 -20.64 -53.96
CA ASP A 6 38.19 -19.98 -55.24
C ASP A 6 37.10 -20.10 -56.31
N GLY A 7 36.58 -18.94 -56.71
CA GLY A 7 35.61 -18.77 -57.79
C GLY A 7 35.32 -17.30 -58.04
N GLU A 8 36.30 -16.59 -58.62
CA GLU A 8 36.25 -15.17 -59.01
C GLU A 8 35.65 -14.95 -60.41
N ALA A 9 35.21 -13.70 -60.62
CA ALA A 9 35.03 -12.95 -61.88
C ALA A 9 33.59 -12.95 -62.47
N ARG A 10 33.03 -11.83 -62.99
CA ARG A 10 33.62 -10.80 -63.85
C ARG A 10 32.89 -9.44 -63.80
N ARG A 11 33.67 -8.41 -64.17
CA ARG A 11 33.33 -7.01 -64.47
C ARG A 11 32.39 -6.84 -65.69
N GLY A 12 31.64 -5.74 -65.74
CA GLY A 12 31.03 -5.19 -66.96
C GLY A 12 30.38 -3.81 -66.73
N GLY A 13 30.89 -2.76 -67.41
CA GLY A 13 30.60 -1.34 -67.19
C GLY A 13 29.32 -0.77 -67.88
N PRO A 14 29.25 0.55 -68.08
CA PRO A 14 28.03 1.36 -67.98
C PRO A 14 27.26 1.53 -69.29
N GLY A 15 25.92 1.53 -69.22
CA GLY A 15 25.02 1.81 -70.34
C GLY A 15 24.27 3.12 -70.15
N LYS A 16 24.77 4.19 -70.79
CA LYS A 16 24.12 5.50 -70.91
C LYS A 16 23.01 5.39 -71.97
N GLY A 17 21.76 5.69 -71.61
CA GLY A 17 20.63 5.73 -72.55
C GLY A 17 19.53 6.66 -72.07
N ARG A 18 19.43 7.84 -72.68
CA ARG A 18 18.35 8.84 -72.62
C ARG A 18 18.47 9.62 -73.96
N PRO A 19 17.44 10.24 -74.58
CA PRO A 19 16.13 10.72 -74.11
C PRO A 19 14.98 10.20 -75.04
N HIS A 20 13.67 10.45 -74.90
CA HIS A 20 12.87 11.68 -74.75
C HIS A 20 11.41 11.25 -74.49
N GLY A 21 10.59 12.05 -73.80
CA GLY A 21 9.12 11.88 -73.90
C GLY A 21 8.26 12.42 -72.75
N ASN A 22 8.09 13.74 -72.72
CA ASN A 22 6.88 14.50 -72.38
C ASN A 22 6.10 14.26 -71.05
N GLY A 23 6.01 15.32 -70.23
CA GLY A 23 4.85 15.61 -69.38
C GLY A 23 5.11 15.76 -67.87
N PRO A 24 5.01 16.97 -67.30
CA PRO A 24 4.93 17.13 -65.85
C PRO A 24 3.53 16.72 -65.36
N ARG A 25 3.46 15.83 -64.35
CA ARG A 25 2.23 15.59 -63.58
C ARG A 25 2.21 16.51 -62.35
N PRO A 26 1.44 17.61 -62.34
CA PRO A 26 1.16 18.33 -61.11
C PRO A 26 -0.01 17.61 -60.41
N GLY A 27 0.31 16.88 -59.35
CA GLY A 27 -0.67 16.18 -58.52
C GLY A 27 -0.33 16.31 -57.04
N ALA A 28 0.16 17.48 -56.62
CA ALA A 28 0.06 17.86 -55.23
C ALA A 28 -1.43 18.09 -54.95
N ASN A 29 -2.04 17.18 -54.18
CA ASN A 29 -3.36 17.38 -53.62
C ASN A 29 -3.20 17.91 -52.18
N PRO A 30 -3.18 19.23 -51.95
CA PRO A 30 -3.27 19.77 -50.60
C PRO A 30 -4.76 19.80 -50.23
N GLY A 31 -5.14 18.96 -49.27
CA GLY A 31 -6.39 19.15 -48.53
C GLY A 31 -7.59 18.35 -49.02
N SER A 32 -7.85 17.24 -48.34
CA SER A 32 -9.21 16.75 -48.16
C SER A 32 -9.38 16.22 -46.74
N GLY A 33 -9.05 17.05 -45.76
CA GLY A 33 -9.66 16.95 -44.44
C GLY A 33 -11.07 17.51 -44.56
N LYS A 34 -12.08 16.65 -44.56
CA LYS A 34 -13.50 17.05 -44.52
C LYS A 34 -13.69 18.04 -43.35
N PRO A 35 -14.36 19.18 -43.54
CA PRO A 35 -14.55 20.14 -42.44
C PRO A 35 -15.29 19.39 -41.32
N ARG A 36 -14.64 19.26 -40.17
CA ARG A 36 -15.24 18.62 -38.99
C ARG A 36 -16.52 19.38 -38.68
N SER A 37 -17.64 18.66 -38.58
CA SER A 37 -18.92 19.30 -38.26
C SER A 37 -18.85 19.89 -36.85
N ARG A 38 -19.68 20.88 -36.55
CA ARG A 38 -19.75 21.51 -35.21
C ARG A 38 -19.99 20.46 -34.13
N GLU A 39 -20.78 19.44 -34.45
CA GLU A 39 -21.07 18.27 -33.61
C GLU A 39 -19.83 17.38 -33.38
N ASP A 40 -19.00 17.15 -34.40
CA ASP A 40 -17.71 16.43 -34.25
C ASP A 40 -16.72 17.20 -33.35
N ILE A 41 -16.73 18.53 -33.44
CA ILE A 41 -15.89 19.40 -32.63
C ILE A 41 -16.36 19.37 -31.17
N ASP A 42 -17.67 19.29 -30.93
CA ASP A 42 -18.25 19.27 -29.59
C ASP A 42 -18.14 17.88 -28.93
N LEU A 43 -18.23 16.78 -29.70
CA LEU A 43 -17.88 15.44 -29.22
C LEU A 43 -16.38 15.33 -28.90
N ALA A 44 -15.50 15.83 -29.77
CA ALA A 44 -14.06 15.80 -29.52
C ALA A 44 -13.68 16.60 -28.27
N LYS A 45 -14.34 17.75 -28.03
CA LYS A 45 -14.19 18.52 -26.78
C LYS A 45 -14.69 17.73 -25.58
N ALA A 46 -15.84 17.05 -25.65
CA ALA A 46 -16.36 16.24 -24.56
C ALA A 46 -15.43 15.06 -24.19
N TYR A 47 -14.87 14.38 -25.19
CA TYR A 47 -13.85 13.34 -24.97
C TYR A 47 -12.54 13.90 -24.41
N ALA A 48 -12.09 15.06 -24.87
CA ALA A 48 -10.90 15.72 -24.34
C ALA A 48 -11.07 16.15 -22.87
N ILE A 49 -12.23 16.69 -22.51
CA ILE A 49 -12.57 17.07 -21.13
C ILE A 49 -12.60 15.83 -20.22
N ARG A 50 -13.18 14.72 -20.68
CA ARG A 50 -13.23 13.46 -19.93
C ARG A 50 -11.84 12.85 -19.72
N ALA A 51 -11.01 12.83 -20.77
CA ALA A 51 -9.65 12.30 -20.71
C ALA A 51 -8.73 13.16 -19.82
N GLN A 52 -8.97 14.48 -19.77
CA GLN A 52 -8.25 15.37 -18.86
C GLN A 52 -8.65 15.11 -17.40
N LYS A 53 -9.97 14.99 -17.13
CA LYS A 53 -10.48 14.71 -15.79
C LYS A 53 -9.97 13.39 -15.22
N GLU A 54 -9.94 12.31 -16.01
CA GLU A 54 -9.43 11.01 -15.54
C GLU A 54 -7.93 11.06 -15.20
N LYS A 55 -7.14 11.85 -15.92
CA LYS A 55 -5.72 12.08 -15.61
C LYS A 55 -5.54 12.90 -14.34
N ASP A 56 -6.33 13.96 -14.19
CA ASP A 56 -6.29 14.83 -13.02
C ASP A 56 -6.73 14.05 -11.77
N ASP A 57 -7.81 13.26 -11.85
CA ASP A 57 -8.28 12.36 -10.79
C ASP A 57 -7.18 11.35 -10.38
N ARG A 58 -6.43 10.80 -11.35
CA ARG A 58 -5.30 9.89 -11.07
C ARG A 58 -4.15 10.60 -10.38
N ILE A 59 -3.79 11.81 -10.83
CA ILE A 59 -2.71 12.61 -10.24
C ILE A 59 -3.09 13.04 -8.83
N GLU A 60 -4.34 13.45 -8.60
CA GLU A 60 -4.87 13.78 -7.27
C GLU A 60 -4.86 12.57 -6.34
N ALA A 61 -5.29 11.40 -6.81
CA ALA A 61 -5.23 10.17 -6.02
C ALA A 61 -3.79 9.76 -5.66
N GLU A 62 -2.84 9.94 -6.58
CA GLU A 62 -1.41 9.70 -6.29
C GLU A 62 -0.85 10.73 -5.30
N ARG A 63 -1.23 12.01 -5.41
CA ARG A 63 -0.82 13.07 -4.47
C ARG A 63 -1.37 12.84 -3.07
N LEU A 64 -2.66 12.56 -2.94
CA LEU A 64 -3.28 12.26 -1.65
C LEU A 64 -2.58 11.09 -0.96
N LYS A 65 -2.28 10.00 -1.70
CA LYS A 65 -1.51 8.87 -1.16
C LYS A 65 -0.10 9.25 -0.72
N GLN A 66 0.58 10.13 -1.46
CA GLN A 66 1.92 10.60 -1.08
C GLN A 66 1.89 11.48 0.17
N GLU A 67 0.90 12.38 0.28
CA GLU A 67 0.73 13.22 1.46
C GLU A 67 0.36 12.41 2.69
N GLU A 68 -0.58 11.47 2.57
CA GLU A 68 -0.92 10.51 3.63
C GLU A 68 0.31 9.68 4.05
N ALA A 69 1.11 9.22 3.07
CA ALA A 69 2.33 8.49 3.36
C ALA A 69 3.35 9.36 4.11
N ARG A 70 3.47 10.66 3.78
CA ARG A 70 4.34 11.60 4.48
C ARG A 70 3.86 11.82 5.92
N VAL A 71 2.58 12.14 6.11
CA VAL A 71 1.97 12.35 7.43
C VAL A 71 2.14 11.09 8.29
N ARG A 72 1.90 9.90 7.73
CA ARG A 72 2.11 8.63 8.45
C ARG A 72 3.56 8.41 8.85
N ARG A 73 4.53 8.76 8.00
CA ARG A 73 5.96 8.63 8.35
C ARG A 73 6.34 9.58 9.48
N GLU A 74 5.89 10.82 9.42
CA GLU A 74 6.14 11.81 10.47
C GLU A 74 5.49 11.39 11.80
N ALA A 75 4.24 10.91 11.76
CA ALA A 75 3.55 10.39 12.93
C ALA A 75 4.30 9.19 13.54
N LYS A 76 4.79 8.26 12.70
CA LYS A 76 5.61 7.12 13.17
C LYS A 76 6.92 7.56 13.80
N ALA A 77 7.63 8.52 13.20
CA ALA A 77 8.88 9.03 13.77
C ALA A 77 8.65 9.68 15.14
N ARG A 78 7.56 10.46 15.29
CA ARG A 78 7.17 11.05 16.58
C ARG A 78 6.80 9.98 17.61
N LEU A 79 6.08 8.96 17.19
CA LEU A 79 5.72 7.82 18.04
C LEU A 79 6.97 7.08 18.52
N ASP A 80 7.93 6.82 17.63
CA ASP A 80 9.16 6.11 17.97
C ASP A 80 9.99 6.89 18.99
N GLU A 81 10.09 8.22 18.84
CA GLU A 81 10.76 9.08 19.82
C GLU A 81 10.06 9.05 21.18
N LEU A 82 8.72 9.06 21.19
CA LEU A 82 7.94 8.97 22.42
C LEU A 82 8.18 7.66 23.18
N LEU A 83 8.34 6.55 22.46
CA LEU A 83 8.39 5.20 23.02
C LEU A 83 9.79 4.74 23.44
N LYS A 84 10.85 5.39 22.96
CA LYS A 84 12.25 4.96 23.12
C LYS A 84 12.62 4.62 24.56
N ASP A 85 12.16 5.42 25.52
CA ASP A 85 12.49 5.27 26.94
C ASP A 85 11.26 4.89 27.81
N LYS A 86 10.12 4.57 27.17
CA LYS A 86 8.86 4.27 27.87
C LYS A 86 8.45 2.80 27.78
N ALA A 87 9.27 1.95 27.16
CA ALA A 87 9.03 0.52 27.06
C ALA A 87 9.25 -0.18 28.41
N LEU A 88 8.26 -0.96 28.84
CA LEU A 88 8.25 -1.71 30.10
C LEU A 88 8.48 -3.22 29.89
N ASN A 89 8.99 -3.63 28.73
CA ASN A 89 9.26 -5.03 28.45
C ASN A 89 10.33 -5.57 29.41
N ALA A 90 10.02 -6.64 30.14
CA ALA A 90 10.97 -7.30 31.03
C ALA A 90 11.63 -8.50 30.32
N GLU A 91 12.94 -8.70 30.54
CA GLU A 91 13.64 -9.88 30.01
C GLU A 91 13.20 -11.19 30.70
N ALA A 92 12.78 -11.10 31.97
CA ALA A 92 12.27 -12.22 32.75
C ALA A 92 10.81 -12.60 32.39
N ALA A 93 10.25 -12.02 31.33
CA ALA A 93 8.88 -12.28 30.91
C ALA A 93 8.77 -13.65 30.23
N ASP A 94 7.95 -14.54 30.80
CA ASP A 94 7.75 -15.92 30.36
C ASP A 94 6.30 -16.21 29.94
N ILE A 95 5.35 -15.40 30.39
CA ILE A 95 3.92 -15.61 30.10
C ILE A 95 3.56 -15.00 28.75
N ALA A 96 3.12 -15.84 27.80
CA ALA A 96 2.67 -15.39 26.49
C ALA A 96 1.21 -14.90 26.53
N ARG A 97 1.01 -13.60 26.33
CA ARG A 97 -0.33 -13.00 26.11
C ARG A 97 -0.59 -12.87 24.61
N HIS A 98 -1.69 -13.44 24.15
CA HIS A 98 -2.13 -13.36 22.75
C HIS A 98 -3.10 -12.20 22.56
N PHE A 99 -3.03 -11.53 21.40
CA PHE A 99 -3.94 -10.44 21.03
C PHE A 99 -4.09 -10.34 19.51
N PRO A 100 -5.26 -9.91 19.00
CA PRO A 100 -5.46 -9.67 17.57
C PRO A 100 -4.81 -8.34 17.16
N TYR A 101 -4.05 -8.34 16.08
CA TYR A 101 -3.51 -7.11 15.48
C TYR A 101 -3.28 -7.27 13.97
N GLY A 102 -3.77 -6.33 13.17
CA GLY A 102 -3.61 -6.34 11.72
C GLY A 102 -4.15 -7.60 11.03
N GLY A 103 -5.28 -8.13 11.53
CA GLY A 103 -5.93 -9.33 10.99
C GLY A 103 -5.26 -10.66 11.34
N LYS A 104 -4.31 -10.68 12.30
CA LYS A 104 -3.63 -11.90 12.77
C LYS A 104 -3.55 -11.92 14.29
N ILE A 105 -3.44 -13.11 14.88
CA ILE A 105 -3.13 -13.25 16.31
C ILE A 105 -1.61 -13.08 16.50
N LYS A 106 -1.25 -12.19 17.41
CA LYS A 106 0.10 -11.86 17.82
C LYS A 106 0.29 -12.22 19.29
N ARG A 107 1.54 -12.25 19.74
CA ARG A 107 1.87 -12.53 21.13
C ARG A 107 2.91 -11.57 21.66
N ILE A 108 2.82 -11.28 22.95
CA ILE A 108 3.84 -10.58 23.74
C ILE A 108 4.14 -11.42 24.97
N TYR A 109 5.41 -11.43 25.39
CA TYR A 109 5.80 -12.03 26.66
C TYR A 109 5.72 -10.96 27.75
N VAL A 110 5.04 -11.28 28.84
CA VAL A 110 4.87 -10.42 30.01
C VAL A 110 5.16 -11.21 31.28
N THR A 111 5.49 -10.52 32.37
CA THR A 111 5.55 -11.12 33.70
C THR A 111 4.15 -11.29 34.29
N ALA A 112 4.01 -12.05 35.38
CA ALA A 112 2.74 -12.22 36.08
C ALA A 112 2.15 -10.90 36.59
N ASP A 113 2.98 -9.98 37.11
CA ASP A 113 2.55 -8.64 37.52
C ASP A 113 2.07 -7.80 36.34
N GLN A 114 2.82 -7.81 35.24
CA GLN A 114 2.46 -7.09 34.02
C GLN A 114 1.16 -7.61 33.40
N LEU A 115 0.93 -8.93 33.44
CA LEU A 115 -0.31 -9.51 32.97
C LEU A 115 -1.51 -9.03 33.80
N ARG A 116 -1.35 -8.95 35.14
CA ARG A 116 -2.40 -8.40 36.02
C ARG A 116 -2.68 -6.93 35.71
N GLN A 117 -1.65 -6.10 35.57
CA GLN A 117 -1.81 -4.68 35.23
C GLN A 117 -2.41 -4.48 33.83
N LEU A 118 -2.07 -5.35 32.88
CA LEU A 118 -2.64 -5.32 31.53
C LEU A 118 -4.12 -5.72 31.54
N ASN A 119 -4.51 -6.73 32.32
CA ASN A 119 -5.93 -7.09 32.48
C ASN A 119 -6.73 -6.00 33.22
N ALA A 120 -6.09 -5.26 34.13
CA ALA A 120 -6.69 -4.11 34.81
C ALA A 120 -6.79 -2.86 33.92
N GLY A 121 -6.23 -2.88 32.71
CA GLY A 121 -6.21 -1.73 31.80
C GLY A 121 -5.15 -0.67 32.14
N GLU A 122 -4.27 -0.92 33.11
CA GLU A 122 -3.18 0.00 33.48
C GLU A 122 -2.02 -0.03 32.48
N LEU A 123 -1.84 -1.17 31.80
CA LEU A 123 -0.86 -1.35 30.73
C LEU A 123 -1.54 -1.66 29.40
N GLY A 124 -0.89 -1.23 28.31
CA GLY A 124 -1.28 -1.54 26.95
C GLY A 124 -0.10 -1.95 26.09
N VAL A 125 -0.41 -2.41 24.87
CA VAL A 125 0.61 -2.83 23.90
C VAL A 125 0.58 -1.88 22.71
N VAL A 126 1.75 -1.38 22.33
CA VAL A 126 1.96 -0.54 21.15
C VAL A 126 2.91 -1.25 20.18
N GLN A 127 2.65 -1.11 18.88
CA GLN A 127 3.57 -1.50 17.83
C GLN A 127 4.51 -0.34 17.49
N SER A 128 5.82 -0.57 17.59
CA SER A 128 6.85 0.35 17.11
C SER A 128 7.98 -0.44 16.48
N ASN A 129 8.49 0.03 15.34
CA ASN A 129 9.64 -0.57 14.64
C ASN A 129 9.56 -2.10 14.44
N GLY A 130 8.34 -2.62 14.19
CA GLY A 130 8.11 -4.05 13.98
C GLY A 130 8.13 -4.92 15.23
N ARG A 131 8.20 -4.31 16.42
CA ARG A 131 8.16 -4.96 17.73
C ARG A 131 6.92 -4.50 18.51
N TYR A 132 6.57 -5.27 19.54
CA TYR A 132 5.49 -4.94 20.45
C TYR A 132 6.08 -4.50 21.79
N LEU A 133 5.76 -3.28 22.20
CA LEU A 133 6.21 -2.67 23.44
C LEU A 133 5.06 -2.60 24.41
N LEU A 134 5.35 -2.94 25.67
CA LEU A 134 4.44 -2.77 26.79
C LEU A 134 4.63 -1.36 27.34
N VAL A 135 3.54 -0.60 27.49
CA VAL A 135 3.57 0.79 27.96
C VAL A 135 2.43 1.04 28.94
N THR A 136 2.52 2.12 29.71
CA THR A 136 1.42 2.53 30.59
C THR A 136 0.24 3.06 29.79
N ALA A 137 -0.96 3.04 30.38
CA ALA A 137 -2.17 3.57 29.78
C ALA A 137 -2.04 5.05 29.37
N ALA A 138 -1.30 5.86 30.13
CA ALA A 138 -1.04 7.27 29.79
C ALA A 138 -0.25 7.40 28.48
N VAL A 139 0.81 6.60 28.34
CA VAL A 139 1.65 6.58 27.13
C VAL A 139 0.89 5.98 25.95
N LEU A 140 0.03 5.00 26.20
CA LEU A 140 -0.87 4.42 25.21
C LEU A 140 -1.80 5.50 24.62
N ALA A 141 -2.38 6.34 25.46
CA ALA A 141 -3.25 7.44 25.02
C ALA A 141 -2.48 8.51 24.23
N GLU A 142 -1.25 8.86 24.64
CA GLU A 142 -0.37 9.73 23.86
C GLU A 142 -0.03 9.13 22.49
N ALA A 143 0.31 7.84 22.46
CA ALA A 143 0.57 7.10 21.23
C ALA A 143 -0.65 7.04 20.30
N GLU A 144 -1.84 6.85 20.86
CA GLU A 144 -3.11 6.87 20.14
C GLU A 144 -3.37 8.21 19.46
N ALA A 145 -3.12 9.32 20.18
CA ALA A 145 -3.26 10.67 19.67
C ALA A 145 -2.28 11.00 18.53
N ILE A 146 -1.07 10.43 18.56
CA ILE A 146 -0.07 10.62 17.50
C ILE A 146 -0.38 9.73 16.30
N PHE A 147 -0.59 8.44 16.54
CA PHE A 147 -0.79 7.44 15.50
C PHE A 147 -1.60 6.25 16.01
N ALA A 148 -2.93 6.42 16.05
CA ALA A 148 -3.89 5.39 16.46
C ALA A 148 -3.63 3.97 15.91
N PRO A 149 -3.22 3.76 14.63
CA PRO A 149 -2.97 2.41 14.12
C PRO A 149 -1.80 1.66 14.79
N ALA A 150 -0.93 2.34 15.54
CA ALA A 150 0.12 1.66 16.31
C ALA A 150 -0.38 1.05 17.61
N VAL A 151 -1.53 1.47 18.14
CA VAL A 151 -2.10 0.84 19.34
C VAL A 151 -2.50 -0.59 18.99
N ALA A 152 -1.87 -1.54 19.66
CA ALA A 152 -2.02 -2.96 19.35
C ALA A 152 -2.98 -3.68 20.30
N LEU A 153 -2.97 -3.29 21.58
CA LEU A 153 -3.90 -3.79 22.58
C LEU A 153 -4.18 -2.70 23.61
N ARG A 154 -5.46 -2.43 23.83
CA ARG A 154 -5.99 -1.66 24.94
C ARG A 154 -7.03 -2.52 25.62
N VAL A 155 -6.86 -2.78 26.92
CA VAL A 155 -7.85 -3.51 27.70
C VAL A 155 -8.73 -2.47 28.39
N ASP A 156 -10.02 -2.59 28.16
CA ASP A 156 -11.04 -1.84 28.88
C ASP A 156 -11.60 -2.76 29.98
N PRO A 157 -11.31 -2.50 31.27
CA PRO A 157 -11.77 -3.36 32.36
C PRO A 157 -13.28 -3.30 32.57
N ASP A 158 -13.96 -2.25 32.09
CA ASP A 158 -15.40 -2.06 32.21
C ASP A 158 -16.15 -2.45 30.92
N ALA A 159 -15.43 -2.89 29.88
CA ALA A 159 -16.09 -3.38 28.68
C ALA A 159 -16.94 -4.61 29.02
N PRO A 160 -18.25 -4.60 28.69
CA PRO A 160 -19.07 -5.78 28.84
C PRO A 160 -18.41 -6.91 28.05
N ALA A 161 -18.31 -8.10 28.66
CA ALA A 161 -17.83 -9.28 27.95
C ALA A 161 -18.63 -9.36 26.65
N ALA A 162 -17.96 -9.14 25.52
CA ALA A 162 -18.61 -9.10 24.23
C ALA A 162 -19.42 -10.39 24.09
N ASP A 163 -20.71 -10.28 23.78
CA ASP A 163 -21.61 -11.40 23.54
C ASP A 163 -20.89 -12.38 22.61
N ASP A 164 -20.35 -13.45 23.20
CA ASP A 164 -19.73 -14.51 22.44
C ASP A 164 -20.87 -15.17 21.65
N PRO A 165 -20.81 -15.23 20.31
CA PRO A 165 -21.80 -15.97 19.52
C PRO A 165 -21.85 -17.47 19.85
N TYR A 166 -20.94 -17.98 20.70
CA TYR A 166 -20.96 -19.32 21.28
C TYR A 166 -21.41 -19.36 22.75
N SER A 167 -21.82 -18.23 23.35
CA SER A 167 -22.44 -18.15 24.68
C SER A 167 -23.92 -18.58 24.65
N ASP A 168 -24.21 -19.66 23.95
CA ASP A 168 -25.53 -20.27 23.96
C ASP A 168 -25.79 -20.84 25.37
N PRO A 169 -26.89 -20.46 26.06
CA PRO A 169 -27.24 -20.99 27.39
C PRO A 169 -27.33 -22.52 27.45
N GLN A 170 -27.44 -23.17 26.29
CA GLN A 170 -27.49 -24.62 26.14
C GLN A 170 -26.12 -25.30 26.29
N TYR A 171 -25.01 -24.57 26.15
CA TYR A 171 -23.64 -25.09 26.32
C TYR A 171 -22.93 -24.54 27.56
N GLN A 172 -23.67 -23.91 28.47
CA GLN A 172 -23.14 -23.52 29.76
C GLN A 172 -22.72 -24.78 30.52
N VAL A 173 -21.42 -24.97 30.69
CA VAL A 173 -20.85 -26.15 31.37
C VAL A 173 -21.42 -26.19 32.79
N PRO A 174 -22.11 -27.28 33.19
CA PRO A 174 -22.60 -27.43 34.56
C PRO A 174 -21.45 -27.42 35.55
N ASP A 175 -21.65 -26.74 36.68
CA ASP A 175 -20.66 -26.50 37.74
C ASP A 175 -20.17 -27.77 38.48
N ASP A 176 -20.56 -28.96 38.01
CA ASP A 176 -20.28 -30.25 38.65
C ASP A 176 -19.35 -31.16 37.81
N LEU A 177 -18.58 -30.57 36.89
CA LEU A 177 -17.47 -31.26 36.23
C LEU A 177 -16.23 -31.25 37.13
N VAL A 178 -16.20 -32.21 38.05
CA VAL A 178 -15.00 -32.55 38.82
C VAL A 178 -14.26 -33.67 38.07
N TRP A 179 -13.00 -33.43 37.69
CA TRP A 179 -12.06 -34.48 37.26
C TRP A 179 -11.32 -35.02 38.49
#